data_AF-K9QJA6-F1
#
_entry.id   AF-K9QJA6-F1
#
_cell.length_a   1.000
_cell.length_b   1.000
_cell.length_c   1.000
_cell.angle_alpha   90.00
_cell.angle_beta   90.00
_cell.angle_gamma   90.00
#
_symmetry.space_group_name_H-M   'P 1'
#
loop_
_entity.id
_entity.type
_entity.pdbx_description
1 polymer ?
#
loop_
_entity_poly.entity_id
_entity_poly.type
_entity_poly.pdbx_seq_one_letter_code
_entity_poly.pdbx_strand_id
1 'polypeptide(L)'
;MNNLQSILSHISDTLFDLPECHHLEEFVGEFYNMWLKLGNFVQQSLFQALIEEKEVEYSHPRTKREKRYYTPLGEMVLVRRAYETTDGIKVLVDEELGLPKDKWLPMV
;
A
#
# COMPACT_ATOMS: atom_id res chain seq x y z
N MET A 1 -10.28 -12.94 4.66
CA MET A 1 -9.67 -12.87 6.01
C MET A 1 -8.18 -12.70 5.83
N ASN A 2 -7.54 -11.65 6.38
CA ASN A 2 -6.12 -11.65 6.84
C ASN A 2 -5.43 -10.28 6.89
N ASN A 3 -6.01 -9.18 6.39
CA ASN A 3 -5.28 -7.89 6.39
C ASN A 3 -4.88 -7.43 7.81
N LEU A 4 -5.82 -7.38 8.75
CA LEU A 4 -5.53 -6.96 10.13
C LEU A 4 -4.53 -7.87 10.83
N GLN A 5 -4.63 -9.20 10.67
CA GLN A 5 -3.70 -10.14 11.28
C GLN A 5 -2.29 -10.01 10.68
N SER A 6 -2.18 -9.81 9.37
CA SER A 6 -0.90 -9.55 8.71
C SER A 6 -0.28 -8.24 9.18
N ILE A 7 -1.10 -7.18 9.33
CA ILE A 7 -0.66 -5.90 9.89
C ILE A 7 -0.15 -6.07 11.31
N LEU A 8 -0.91 -6.74 12.18
CA LEU A 8 -0.50 -6.97 13.57
C LEU A 8 0.78 -7.81 13.67
N SER A 9 0.96 -8.81 12.80
CA SER A 9 2.21 -9.58 12.73
C SER A 9 3.38 -8.67 12.37
N HIS A 10 3.28 -7.87 11.31
CA HIS A 10 4.36 -6.96 10.91
C HIS A 10 4.67 -5.89 11.98
N ILE A 11 3.66 -5.38 12.69
CA ILE A 11 3.87 -4.48 13.82
C ILE A 11 4.67 -5.20 14.90
N SER A 12 4.29 -6.43 15.25
CA SER A 12 5.01 -7.24 16.24
C SER A 12 6.46 -7.48 15.82
N ASP A 13 6.69 -7.91 14.57
CA ASP A 13 8.03 -8.17 14.04
C ASP A 13 8.90 -6.90 14.06
N THR A 14 8.32 -5.76 13.65
CA THR A 14 9.02 -4.46 13.70
C THR A 14 9.42 -4.05 15.12
N LEU A 15 8.58 -4.35 16.12
CA LEU A 15 8.90 -4.07 17.53
C LEU A 15 10.00 -4.98 18.07
N PHE A 16 10.07 -6.23 17.61
CA PHE A 16 11.14 -7.17 17.97
C PHE A 16 12.48 -6.81 17.32
N ASP A 17 12.44 -6.24 16.12
CA ASP A 17 13.63 -5.84 15.36
C ASP A 17 14.19 -4.47 15.79
N LEU A 18 13.63 -3.81 16.81
CA LEU A 18 14.07 -2.48 17.23
C LEU A 18 15.55 -2.50 17.67
N PRO A 19 16.36 -1.54 17.21
CA PRO A 19 17.77 -1.49 17.57
C PRO A 19 17.96 -1.19 19.04
N GLU A 20 19.05 -1.70 19.62
CA GLU A 20 19.42 -1.38 20.99
C GLU A 20 19.81 0.11 21.11
N CYS A 21 19.37 0.75 22.18
CA CYS A 21 19.56 2.19 22.41
C CYS A 21 20.96 2.47 23.01
N HIS A 22 22.03 2.19 22.26
CA HIS A 22 23.41 2.47 22.67
C HIS A 22 23.97 3.77 22.08
N HIS A 23 23.65 4.05 20.82
CA HIS A 23 24.05 5.27 20.10
C HIS A 23 22.81 6.03 19.65
N LEU A 24 22.52 7.16 20.32
CA LEU A 24 21.25 7.86 20.15
C LEU A 24 21.00 8.37 18.72
N GLU A 25 22.04 8.88 18.04
CA GLU A 25 21.89 9.41 16.68
C GLU A 25 21.54 8.30 15.67
N GLU A 26 22.28 7.18 15.73
CA GLU A 26 22.05 6.00 14.90
C GLU A 26 20.68 5.37 15.21
N PHE A 27 20.37 5.21 16.50
CA PHE A 27 19.08 4.70 16.97
C PHE A 27 17.91 5.52 16.42
N VAL A 28 17.96 6.86 16.51
CA VAL A 28 16.88 7.72 16.01
C VAL A 28 16.69 7.56 14.50
N GLY A 29 17.79 7.48 13.73
CA GLY A 29 17.74 7.28 12.29
C GLY A 29 17.16 5.92 11.90
N GLU A 30 17.61 4.84 12.53
CA GLU A 30 17.11 3.49 12.29
C GLU A 30 15.66 3.32 12.71
N PHE A 31 15.31 3.80 13.91
CA PHE A 31 13.94 3.82 14.42
C PHE A 31 13.01 4.54 13.43
N TYR A 32 13.36 5.76 13.00
CA TYR A 32 12.57 6.50 12.02
C TYR A 32 12.36 5.70 10.72
N ASN A 33 13.40 5.10 10.17
CA ASN A 33 13.33 4.31 8.94
C ASN A 33 12.45 3.07 9.09
N MET A 34 12.51 2.38 10.23
CA MET A 34 11.64 1.23 10.53
C MET A 34 10.17 1.64 10.56
N TRP A 35 9.84 2.73 11.25
CA TRP A 35 8.46 3.23 11.31
C TRP A 35 7.94 3.75 9.97
N LEU A 36 8.81 4.38 9.17
CA LEU A 36 8.44 4.81 7.81
C LEU A 36 8.08 3.60 6.94
N LYS A 37 8.89 2.53 6.98
CA LYS A 37 8.61 1.27 6.27
C LYS A 37 7.33 0.60 6.77
N LEU A 38 7.14 0.52 8.08
CA LEU A 38 5.93 -0.06 8.67
C LEU A 38 4.68 0.74 8.28
N GLY A 39 4.73 2.07 8.34
CA GLY A 39 3.63 2.94 7.93
C GLY A 39 3.28 2.72 6.45
N ASN A 40 4.28 2.64 5.57
CA ASN A 40 4.06 2.35 4.15
C ASN A 40 3.43 0.97 3.94
N PHE A 41 3.89 -0.06 4.66
CA PHE A 41 3.30 -1.40 4.60
C PHE A 41 1.83 -1.41 5.04
N VAL A 42 1.52 -0.76 6.17
CA VAL A 42 0.14 -0.67 6.69
C VAL A 42 -0.75 0.04 5.67
N GLN A 43 -0.30 1.19 5.15
CA GLN A 43 -1.03 1.94 4.14
C GLN A 43 -1.29 1.09 2.89
N GLN A 44 -0.26 0.44 2.35
CA GLN A 44 -0.38 -0.45 1.19
C GLN A 44 -1.38 -1.57 1.45
N SER A 45 -1.30 -2.22 2.60
CA SER A 45 -2.16 -3.35 2.95
C SER A 45 -3.62 -2.92 3.08
N LEU A 46 -3.89 -1.76 3.69
CA LEU A 46 -5.24 -1.19 3.77
C LEU A 46 -5.81 -0.85 2.39
N PHE A 47 -5.02 -0.21 1.53
CA PHE A 47 -5.47 0.20 0.19
C PHE A 47 -5.70 -1.02 -0.70
N GLN A 48 -4.81 -2.01 -0.63
CA GLN A 48 -4.95 -3.27 -1.35
C GLN A 48 -6.23 -4.01 -0.94
N ALA A 49 -6.54 -4.07 0.36
CA ALA A 49 -7.77 -4.71 0.82
C ALA A 49 -9.03 -3.97 0.34
N LEU A 50 -9.01 -2.63 0.31
CA LEU A 50 -10.13 -1.85 -0.21
C LEU A 50 -10.35 -2.07 -1.71
N ILE A 51 -9.25 -2.14 -2.49
CA ILE A 51 -9.30 -2.51 -3.91
C ILE A 51 -9.90 -3.91 -4.06
N GLU A 52 -9.42 -4.88 -3.30
CA GLU A 52 -9.90 -6.26 -3.37
C GLU A 52 -11.38 -6.38 -3.00
N GLU A 53 -11.83 -5.67 -1.97
CA GLU A 53 -13.25 -5.62 -1.56
C GLU A 53 -14.13 -5.07 -2.68
N LYS A 54 -13.74 -3.95 -3.30
CA LYS A 54 -14.46 -3.39 -4.46
C LYS A 54 -14.45 -4.33 -5.65
N GLU A 55 -13.32 -4.99 -5.89
CA GLU A 55 -13.15 -5.89 -7.02
C GLU A 55 -13.96 -7.19 -6.93
N VAL A 56 -14.46 -7.55 -5.75
CA VAL A 56 -15.40 -8.67 -5.58
C VAL A 56 -16.76 -8.36 -6.20
N GLU A 57 -17.17 -7.08 -6.25
CA GLU A 57 -18.44 -6.66 -6.85
C GLU A 57 -18.43 -6.75 -8.39
N TYR A 58 -17.25 -6.80 -9.01
CA TYR A 58 -17.10 -6.74 -10.45
C TYR A 58 -17.16 -8.12 -11.12
N SER A 59 -17.96 -8.23 -12.19
CA SER A 59 -18.00 -9.42 -13.03
C SER A 59 -16.82 -9.45 -14.03
N HIS A 60 -16.31 -10.64 -14.38
CA HIS A 60 -15.34 -10.88 -15.47
C HIS A 60 -13.98 -10.16 -15.39
N PRO A 61 -13.25 -10.25 -14.26
CA PRO A 61 -11.87 -9.73 -14.21
C PRO A 61 -10.92 -10.57 -15.08
N ARG A 62 -10.18 -9.93 -15.99
CA ARG A 62 -9.25 -10.66 -16.88
C ARG A 62 -7.84 -10.76 -16.35
N THR A 63 -7.24 -9.64 -15.95
CA THR A 63 -5.81 -9.58 -15.63
C THR A 63 -5.51 -8.65 -14.47
N LYS A 64 -4.59 -9.07 -13.59
CA LYS A 64 -4.00 -8.22 -12.56
C LYS A 64 -2.94 -7.31 -13.19
N ARG A 65 -2.90 -6.05 -12.80
CA ARG A 65 -1.90 -5.05 -13.18
C ARG A 65 -1.37 -4.38 -11.93
N GLU A 66 -0.07 -4.19 -11.88
CA GLU A 66 0.56 -3.37 -10.84
C GLU A 66 0.49 -1.89 -11.23
N LYS A 67 0.30 -1.03 -10.24
CA LYS A 67 0.52 0.41 -10.35
C LYS A 67 1.32 0.88 -9.16
N ARG A 68 2.36 1.66 -9.47
CA ARG A 68 3.24 2.31 -8.48
C ARG A 68 2.68 3.68 -8.15
N TYR A 69 2.62 3.97 -6.86
CA TYR A 69 2.21 5.24 -6.30
C TYR A 69 3.35 5.77 -5.43
N TYR A 70 3.60 7.07 -5.49
CA TYR A 70 4.55 7.73 -4.60
C TYR A 70 3.80 8.49 -3.50
N THR A 71 4.11 8.15 -2.25
CA THR A 71 3.53 8.72 -1.03
C THR A 71 4.63 9.39 -0.19
N PRO A 72 4.29 10.18 0.85
CA PRO A 72 5.28 10.66 1.82
C PRO A 72 6.07 9.54 2.51
N LEU A 73 5.50 8.33 2.63
CA LEU A 73 6.11 7.18 3.29
C LEU A 73 6.95 6.32 2.34
N GLY A 74 7.02 6.69 1.06
CA GLY A 74 7.79 5.99 0.04
C GLY A 74 6.93 5.46 -1.12
N GLU A 75 7.51 4.52 -1.86
CA GLU A 75 6.84 3.85 -2.97
C GLU A 75 5.86 2.79 -2.44
N MET A 76 4.65 2.82 -2.99
CA MET A 76 3.61 1.85 -2.73
C MET A 76 3.19 1.18 -4.04
N VAL A 77 3.11 -0.15 -4.05
CA VAL A 77 2.69 -0.93 -5.23
C VAL A 77 1.33 -1.53 -4.94
N LEU A 78 0.32 -1.16 -5.72
CA LEU A 78 -1.03 -1.72 -5.63
C LEU A 78 -1.32 -2.60 -6.85
N VAL A 79 -1.93 -3.74 -6.60
CA VAL A 79 -2.37 -4.69 -7.61
C VAL A 79 -3.86 -4.50 -7.83
N ARG A 80 -4.23 -4.21 -9.07
CA ARG A 80 -5.62 -3.94 -9.49
C ARG A 80 -5.99 -4.76 -10.72
N ARG A 81 -7.27 -5.01 -10.93
CA ARG A 81 -7.80 -5.75 -12.08
C ARG A 81 -8.12 -4.81 -13.22
N ALA A 82 -7.83 -5.28 -14.42
CA ALA A 82 -8.16 -4.61 -15.66
C ALA A 82 -9.28 -5.36 -16.40
N TYR A 83 -10.13 -4.58 -17.06
CA TYR A 83 -11.36 -5.01 -17.72
C TYR A 83 -11.32 -4.61 -19.18
N GLU A 84 -11.76 -5.49 -20.08
CA GLU A 84 -11.98 -5.12 -21.48
C GLU A 84 -13.36 -4.49 -21.62
N THR A 85 -13.38 -3.27 -22.13
CA THR A 85 -14.58 -2.56 -22.55
C THR A 85 -14.56 -2.38 -24.06
N THR A 86 -15.67 -1.96 -24.66
CA THR A 86 -15.74 -1.60 -26.08
C THR A 86 -14.71 -0.52 -26.47
N ASP A 87 -14.29 0.30 -25.51
CA ASP A 87 -13.33 1.39 -25.70
C ASP A 87 -11.88 0.98 -25.37
N GLY A 88 -11.63 -0.30 -25.08
CA GLY A 88 -10.33 -0.84 -24.68
C GLY A 88 -10.24 -1.23 -23.20
N ILE A 89 -9.02 -1.36 -22.69
CA ILE A 89 -8.74 -1.83 -21.32
C ILE A 89 -8.98 -0.68 -20.33
N LYS A 90 -9.89 -0.88 -19.36
CA LYS A 90 -10.16 0.06 -18.26
C LYS A 90 -9.83 -0.57 -16.90
N VAL A 91 -9.41 0.28 -15.96
CA VAL A 91 -9.23 -0.09 -14.55
C VAL A 91 -10.24 0.72 -13.74
N LEU A 92 -11.37 0.10 -13.41
CA LEU A 92 -12.52 0.80 -12.83
C LEU A 92 -12.25 1.29 -11.41
N VAL A 93 -11.53 0.48 -10.63
CA VAL A 93 -11.28 0.72 -9.20
C VAL A 93 -10.48 2.00 -8.92
N ASP A 94 -9.66 2.46 -9.88
CA ASP A 94 -8.90 3.70 -9.73
C ASP A 94 -9.82 4.91 -9.62
N GLU A 95 -10.82 5.01 -10.50
CA GLU A 95 -11.75 6.15 -10.53
C GLU A 95 -12.74 6.06 -9.37
N GLU A 96 -13.26 4.86 -9.09
CA GLU A 96 -14.27 4.64 -8.04
C GLU A 96 -13.73 4.88 -6.63
N LEU A 97 -12.47 4.52 -6.38
CA LEU A 97 -11.79 4.81 -5.10
C LEU A 97 -11.10 6.18 -5.08
N GLY A 98 -11.18 6.95 -6.16
CA GLY A 98 -10.52 8.25 -6.27
C GLY A 98 -8.99 8.16 -6.15
N LEU A 99 -8.38 7.07 -6.61
CA LEU A 99 -6.93 6.91 -6.61
C LEU A 99 -6.32 7.94 -7.58
N PRO A 100 -5.26 8.66 -7.18
CA PRO A 100 -4.62 9.65 -8.03
C PRO A 100 -3.96 8.97 -9.24
N LYS A 101 -3.73 9.74 -10.30
CA LYS A 101 -3.07 9.19 -11.50
C LYS A 101 -1.66 8.71 -11.20
N ASP A 102 -0.86 9.52 -10.50
CA ASP A 102 0.56 9.22 -10.28
C ASP A 102 1.03 9.39 -8.82
N LYS A 103 0.53 10.40 -8.07
CA LYS A 103 1.06 10.77 -6.75
C LYS A 103 -0.03 11.19 -5.77
N TRP A 104 0.16 10.88 -4.49
CA TRP A 104 -0.76 11.22 -3.39
C TRP A 104 -0.39 12.54 -2.67
N LEU A 105 0.38 13.43 -3.30
CA LEU A 105 0.93 14.63 -2.65
C LEU A 105 0.33 15.91 -3.24
N PRO A 106 -0.11 16.90 -2.43
CA PRO A 106 0.33 18.26 -2.66
C PRO A 106 1.82 18.36 -2.25
N MET A 107 2.67 18.89 -3.13
CA MET A 107 4.04 19.21 -2.74
C MET A 107 4.00 20.23 -1.61
N VAL A 108 4.74 19.98 -0.53
CA VAL A 108 5.15 21.01 0.44
C VAL A 108 6.46 21.60 -0.07
#